data_AF-A0A8S1NNR1-F1
#
_entry.id   AF-A0A8S1NNR1-F1
#
_cell.length_a   1.000
_cell.length_b   1.000
_cell.length_c   1.000
_cell.angle_alpha   90.00
_cell.angle_beta   90.00
_cell.angle_gamma   90.00
#
_symmetry.space_group_name_H-M   'P 1'
#
loop_
_entity.id
_entity.type
_entity.pdbx_description
1 polymer ?
#
loop_
_entity_poly.entity_id
_entity_poly.type
_entity_poly.pdbx_seq_one_letter_code
_entity_poly.pdbx_strand_id
1 'polypeptide(L)'
;MMQEVSERKISTITKNDNVLDLVKIKVRLDEHFYIFSRFMISRMLTLSRIKKLDAIQIAKDIKKQLIDRNSLEISSNELEAIIFQTMNKFGYQNNIQKYQMVSNFYRHRTPMIIIIFGAPSIGKSLLANNLAERLNISNVLQTDIVEMVMRSINPEQFNYDENEDFITKFKKNCRLIRRGVSTDISKCLSEGKAVIIEGSAAMPEYYLEAIDKQEIEDDQTQLQLITSFNQNDIKLKKPQRKDLLLFNQQKKLNTQFKIIFPQPDEDFEDEEQIQKHFKLCKDLDKIDQSHSMILGFLPILSRNDHLYNIENNMSKKIPKDLIEEKLNQFQSIQNELLKQRSKCILLPINLHNLEETLDTMHDIILQKILDQST
;
A
#
# COMPACT_ATOMS: atom_id res chain seq x y z
N MET A 1 -43.89 5.12 25.63
CA MET A 1 -43.29 5.58 24.35
C MET A 1 -41.88 5.04 24.27
N MET A 2 -41.72 3.82 23.75
CA MET A 2 -40.44 3.23 23.40
C MET A 2 -40.44 3.15 21.87
N GLN A 3 -39.49 3.84 21.23
CA GLN A 3 -39.29 3.80 19.78
C GLN A 3 -38.61 2.48 19.41
N GLU A 4 -39.26 1.72 18.53
CA GLU A 4 -38.74 0.50 17.93
C GLU A 4 -37.49 0.79 17.09
N VAL A 5 -36.39 0.13 17.44
CA VAL A 5 -35.18 0.05 16.63
C VAL A 5 -35.46 -0.99 15.54
N SER A 6 -35.59 -0.55 14.28
CA SER A 6 -35.80 -1.44 13.14
C SER A 6 -34.52 -2.23 12.84
N GLU A 7 -34.49 -3.51 13.22
CA GLU A 7 -33.49 -4.48 12.77
C GLU A 7 -33.62 -4.69 11.24
N ARG A 8 -32.63 -4.20 10.48
CA ARG A 8 -32.54 -4.49 9.04
C ARG A 8 -32.13 -5.95 8.85
N LYS A 9 -33.11 -6.80 8.53
CA LYS A 9 -32.89 -8.19 8.09
C LYS A 9 -31.92 -8.23 6.92
N ILE A 10 -30.80 -8.93 7.11
CA ILE A 10 -29.85 -9.29 6.06
C ILE A 10 -30.59 -10.15 5.04
N SER A 11 -30.87 -9.61 3.85
CA SER A 11 -31.51 -10.36 2.78
C SER A 11 -30.53 -11.44 2.29
N THR A 12 -30.91 -12.69 2.50
CA THR A 12 -30.32 -13.89 1.89
C THR A 12 -30.15 -13.70 0.38
N ILE A 13 -28.97 -14.04 -0.14
CA ILE A 13 -28.66 -14.03 -1.58
C ILE A 13 -29.66 -14.98 -2.27
N THR A 14 -30.62 -14.44 -3.02
CA THR A 14 -31.66 -15.22 -3.69
C THR A 14 -31.32 -15.48 -5.16
N LYS A 15 -31.80 -16.59 -5.72
CA LYS A 15 -31.61 -17.02 -7.13
C LYS A 15 -31.89 -15.92 -8.18
N ASN A 16 -32.70 -14.91 -7.87
CA ASN A 16 -33.04 -13.82 -8.78
C ASN A 16 -31.87 -12.85 -9.06
N ASP A 17 -30.91 -12.71 -8.15
CA ASP A 17 -29.75 -11.82 -8.36
C ASP A 17 -28.89 -12.25 -9.56
N ASN A 18 -28.81 -13.55 -9.83
CA ASN A 18 -28.02 -14.10 -10.95
C ASN A 18 -28.70 -13.87 -12.31
N VAL A 19 -30.03 -13.70 -12.35
CA VAL A 19 -30.76 -13.43 -13.61
C VAL A 19 -30.49 -12.00 -14.07
N LEU A 20 -30.44 -11.04 -13.13
CA LEU A 20 -30.14 -9.64 -13.43
C LEU A 20 -28.71 -9.45 -13.98
N ASP A 21 -27.79 -10.36 -13.67
CA ASP A 21 -26.43 -10.33 -14.22
C ASP A 21 -26.34 -10.72 -15.69
N LEU A 22 -27.31 -11.46 -16.22
CA LEU A 22 -27.35 -11.83 -17.64
C LEU A 22 -27.60 -10.62 -18.54
N VAL A 23 -28.23 -9.57 -17.98
CA VAL A 23 -28.54 -8.34 -18.72
C VAL A 23 -27.29 -7.47 -18.80
N LYS A 24 -26.72 -7.33 -19.99
CA LYS A 24 -25.58 -6.43 -20.24
C LYS A 24 -26.07 -4.99 -20.39
N ILE A 25 -25.49 -4.10 -19.60
CA ILE A 25 -25.77 -2.66 -19.67
C ILE A 25 -24.49 -1.98 -20.13
N LYS A 26 -24.57 -1.21 -21.22
CA LYS A 26 -23.45 -0.46 -21.77
C LYS A 26 -23.37 0.91 -21.09
N VAL A 27 -22.17 1.28 -20.67
CA VAL A 27 -21.85 2.61 -20.16
C VAL A 27 -20.92 3.28 -21.16
N ARG A 28 -21.39 4.36 -21.79
CA ARG A 28 -20.60 5.14 -22.74
C ARG A 28 -19.66 6.11 -22.02
N LEU A 29 -18.40 6.10 -22.43
CA LEU A 29 -17.35 7.04 -22.06
C LEU A 29 -16.75 7.57 -23.36
N ASP A 30 -17.18 8.76 -23.76
CA ASP A 30 -16.85 9.38 -25.05
C ASP A 30 -17.14 8.44 -26.23
N GLU A 31 -16.13 8.08 -27.02
CA GLU A 31 -16.20 7.17 -28.18
C GLU A 31 -16.17 5.68 -27.80
N HIS A 32 -15.96 5.36 -26.53
CA HIS A 32 -15.82 3.98 -26.05
C HIS A 32 -16.99 3.59 -25.14
N PHE A 33 -17.19 2.29 -24.95
CA PHE A 33 -18.13 1.79 -23.95
C PHE A 33 -17.52 0.63 -23.17
N TYR A 34 -17.96 0.49 -21.93
CA TYR A 34 -17.70 -0.68 -21.11
C TYR A 34 -19.01 -1.27 -20.58
N ILE A 35 -18.96 -2.51 -20.10
CA ILE A 35 -20.12 -3.17 -19.50
C ILE A 35 -20.16 -2.84 -18.01
N PHE A 36 -21.31 -2.34 -17.54
CA PHE A 36 -21.55 -2.10 -16.13
C PHE A 36 -21.23 -3.35 -15.30
N SER A 37 -20.37 -3.19 -14.30
CA SER A 37 -19.96 -4.26 -13.39
C SER A 37 -20.28 -3.89 -11.94
N ARG A 38 -21.15 -4.68 -11.31
CA ARG A 38 -21.47 -4.51 -9.87
C ARG A 38 -20.21 -4.59 -9.01
N PHE A 39 -19.26 -5.45 -9.40
CA PHE A 39 -17.99 -5.62 -8.71
C PHE A 39 -17.11 -4.37 -8.81
N MET A 40 -17.00 -3.75 -9.99
CA MET A 40 -16.20 -2.53 -10.13
C MET A 40 -16.81 -1.37 -9.33
N ILE A 41 -18.14 -1.22 -9.37
CA ILE A 41 -18.84 -0.20 -8.58
C ILE A 41 -18.67 -0.44 -7.09
N SER A 42 -18.86 -1.67 -6.60
CA SER A 42 -18.71 -1.96 -5.16
C SER A 42 -17.29 -1.71 -4.67
N ARG A 43 -16.26 -2.00 -5.48
CA ARG A 43 -14.87 -1.67 -5.15
C ARG A 43 -14.63 -0.17 -5.10
N MET A 44 -15.12 0.60 -6.08
CA MET A 44 -14.98 2.05 -6.09
C MET A 44 -15.69 2.72 -4.90
N LEU A 45 -16.85 2.19 -4.51
CA LEU A 45 -17.56 2.63 -3.32
C LEU A 45 -16.77 2.30 -2.04
N THR A 46 -16.19 1.10 -1.95
CA THR A 46 -15.39 0.67 -0.78
C THR A 46 -14.14 1.53 -0.62
N LEU A 47 -13.45 1.81 -1.72
CA LEU A 47 -12.39 2.82 -1.84
C LEU A 47 -12.81 4.19 -1.29
N SER A 48 -14.06 4.58 -1.51
CA SER A 48 -14.63 5.85 -1.06
C SER A 48 -15.12 5.85 0.40
N ARG A 49 -14.64 4.90 1.22
CA ARG A 49 -15.03 4.72 2.63
C ARG A 49 -16.49 4.31 2.87
N ILE A 50 -17.07 3.59 1.94
CA ILE A 50 -18.39 2.95 2.13
C ILE A 50 -18.16 1.52 2.65
N LYS A 51 -18.96 1.10 3.63
CA LYS A 51 -18.86 -0.26 4.19
C LYS A 51 -19.06 -1.31 3.10
N LYS A 52 -18.26 -2.39 3.11
CA LYS A 52 -18.27 -3.45 2.09
C LYS A 52 -19.67 -4.00 1.79
N LEU A 53 -20.47 -4.28 2.84
CA LEU A 53 -21.85 -4.77 2.69
C LEU A 53 -22.76 -3.75 2.01
N ASP A 54 -22.69 -2.49 2.42
CA ASP A 54 -23.49 -1.42 1.81
C ASP A 54 -23.05 -1.15 0.38
N ALA A 55 -21.75 -1.18 0.08
CA ALA A 55 -21.22 -1.02 -1.27
C ALA A 55 -21.73 -2.09 -2.23
N ILE A 56 -21.81 -3.35 -1.77
CA ILE A 56 -22.41 -4.45 -2.54
C ILE A 56 -23.90 -4.18 -2.77
N GLN A 57 -24.64 -3.76 -1.73
CA GLN A 57 -26.07 -3.50 -1.85
C GLN A 57 -26.36 -2.31 -2.78
N ILE A 58 -25.62 -1.21 -2.66
CA ILE A 58 -25.72 -0.04 -3.54
C ILE A 58 -25.49 -0.47 -5.00
N ALA A 59 -24.46 -1.27 -5.28
CA ALA A 59 -24.19 -1.76 -6.63
C ALA A 59 -25.32 -2.64 -7.19
N LYS A 60 -25.95 -3.47 -6.33
CA LYS A 60 -27.14 -4.24 -6.70
C LYS A 60 -28.35 -3.35 -7.00
N ASP A 61 -28.61 -2.37 -6.14
CA ASP A 61 -29.74 -1.45 -6.28
C ASP A 61 -29.61 -0.58 -7.54
N ILE A 62 -28.39 -0.14 -7.88
CA ILE A 62 -28.11 0.58 -9.14
C ILE A 62 -28.42 -0.32 -10.34
N LYS A 63 -27.91 -1.56 -10.35
CA LYS A 63 -28.16 -2.51 -11.44
C LYS A 63 -29.64 -2.74 -11.65
N LYS A 64 -30.37 -3.00 -10.56
CA LYS A 64 -31.82 -3.22 -10.57
C LYS A 64 -32.55 -1.99 -11.10
N GLN A 65 -32.23 -0.79 -10.62
CA GLN A 65 -32.83 0.46 -11.11
C GLN A 65 -32.65 0.65 -12.61
N LEU A 66 -31.48 0.32 -13.17
CA LEU A 66 -31.22 0.43 -14.61
C LEU A 66 -32.03 -0.59 -15.43
N ILE A 67 -32.15 -1.83 -14.94
CA ILE A 67 -32.94 -2.88 -15.60
C ILE A 67 -34.44 -2.53 -15.55
N ASP A 68 -34.95 -2.12 -14.38
CA ASP A 68 -36.36 -1.78 -14.19
C ASP A 68 -36.79 -0.59 -15.07
N ARG A 69 -35.85 0.33 -15.37
CA ARG A 69 -36.05 1.47 -16.30
C ARG A 69 -35.82 1.11 -17.77
N ASN A 70 -35.48 -0.13 -18.08
CA ASN A 70 -35.04 -0.59 -19.40
C ASN A 70 -33.88 0.24 -20.00
N SER A 71 -33.03 0.80 -19.15
CA SER A 71 -31.87 1.62 -19.53
C SER A 71 -30.66 0.72 -19.78
N LEU A 72 -30.64 0.08 -20.95
CA LEU A 72 -29.57 -0.85 -21.35
C LEU A 72 -28.31 -0.14 -21.88
N GLU A 73 -28.41 1.17 -22.10
CA GLU A 73 -27.30 2.03 -22.50
C GLU A 73 -27.43 3.37 -21.79
N ILE A 74 -26.37 3.79 -21.08
CA ILE A 74 -26.32 5.04 -20.31
C ILE A 74 -24.96 5.72 -20.52
N SER A 75 -24.90 7.03 -20.33
CA SER A 75 -23.64 7.76 -20.25
C SER A 75 -22.94 7.59 -18.91
N SER A 76 -21.62 7.84 -18.87
CA SER A 76 -20.85 7.87 -17.61
C SER A 76 -21.41 8.89 -16.61
N ASN A 77 -21.87 10.06 -17.08
CA ASN A 77 -22.43 11.11 -16.23
C ASN A 77 -23.77 10.70 -15.61
N GLU A 78 -24.64 10.03 -16.38
CA GLU A 78 -25.89 9.48 -15.85
C GLU A 78 -25.64 8.39 -14.81
N LEU A 79 -24.68 7.49 -15.08
CA LEU A 79 -24.29 6.47 -14.11
C LEU A 79 -23.80 7.10 -12.80
N GLU A 80 -22.94 8.11 -12.89
CA GLU A 80 -22.41 8.84 -11.73
C GLU A 80 -23.53 9.53 -10.93
N ALA A 81 -24.50 10.16 -11.61
CA ALA A 81 -25.67 10.74 -10.96
C ALA A 81 -26.51 9.69 -10.21
N ILE A 82 -26.73 8.52 -10.81
CA ILE A 82 -27.47 7.41 -10.19
C ILE A 82 -26.70 6.85 -8.97
N ILE A 83 -25.37 6.75 -9.06
CA ILE A 83 -24.51 6.35 -7.95
C ILE A 83 -24.70 7.31 -6.78
N PHE A 84 -24.60 8.63 -7.01
CA PHE A 84 -24.74 9.63 -5.95
C PHE A 84 -26.13 9.65 -5.32
N GLN A 85 -27.17 9.55 -6.15
CA GLN A 85 -28.54 9.42 -5.64
C GLN A 85 -28.71 8.18 -4.75
N THR A 86 -28.12 7.04 -5.15
CA THR A 86 -28.20 5.80 -4.37
C THR A 86 -27.36 5.88 -3.09
N MET A 87 -26.15 6.46 -3.15
CA MET A 87 -25.32 6.73 -1.97
C MET A 87 -26.07 7.59 -0.94
N ASN A 88 -26.76 8.64 -1.39
CA ASN A 88 -27.55 9.50 -0.52
C ASN A 88 -28.68 8.75 0.20
N LYS A 89 -29.37 7.82 -0.49
CA LYS A 89 -30.41 6.96 0.11
C LYS A 89 -29.85 6.06 1.21
N PHE A 90 -28.59 5.65 1.10
CA PHE A 90 -27.91 4.83 2.11
C PHE A 90 -27.26 5.65 3.23
N GLY A 91 -27.34 6.99 3.18
CA GLY A 91 -26.78 7.89 4.19
C GLY A 91 -25.30 8.28 3.97
N TYR A 92 -24.75 8.02 2.78
CA TYR A 92 -23.34 8.28 2.44
C TYR A 92 -23.10 9.63 1.73
N GLN A 93 -23.87 10.65 2.10
CA GLN A 93 -23.80 12.00 1.48
C GLN A 93 -22.39 12.59 1.59
N ASN A 94 -21.77 12.47 2.77
CA ASN A 94 -20.41 12.98 3.05
C ASN A 94 -19.30 12.21 2.33
N ASN A 95 -19.60 11.02 1.76
CA ASN A 95 -18.62 10.20 1.04
C ASN A 95 -18.62 10.48 -0.47
N ILE A 96 -19.59 11.25 -0.99
CA ILE A 96 -19.65 11.60 -2.42
C ILE A 96 -18.38 12.34 -2.86
N GLN A 97 -17.91 13.30 -2.07
CA GLN A 97 -16.68 14.04 -2.38
C GLN A 97 -15.47 13.11 -2.48
N LYS A 98 -15.37 12.12 -1.58
CA LYS A 98 -14.30 11.11 -1.63
C LYS A 98 -14.41 10.25 -2.89
N TYR A 99 -15.62 9.88 -3.29
CA TYR A 99 -15.84 9.14 -4.53
C TYR A 99 -15.39 9.93 -5.76
N GLN A 100 -15.77 11.20 -5.86
CA GLN A 100 -15.37 12.06 -6.98
C GLN A 100 -13.85 12.21 -7.06
N MET A 101 -13.22 12.47 -5.91
CA MET A 101 -11.77 12.59 -5.79
C MET A 101 -11.04 11.31 -6.26
N VAL A 102 -11.44 10.15 -5.74
CA VAL A 102 -10.83 8.87 -6.11
C VAL A 102 -11.11 8.53 -7.57
N SER A 103 -12.34 8.76 -8.05
CA SER A 103 -12.72 8.54 -9.45
C SER A 103 -11.86 9.37 -10.40
N ASN A 104 -11.66 10.65 -10.09
CA ASN A 104 -10.81 11.52 -10.87
C ASN A 104 -9.35 11.07 -10.85
N PHE A 105 -8.80 10.65 -9.70
CA PHE A 105 -7.45 10.12 -9.61
C PHE A 105 -7.21 8.94 -10.58
N TYR A 106 -8.12 7.95 -10.59
CA TYR A 106 -8.00 6.80 -11.48
C TYR A 106 -8.26 7.13 -12.96
N ARG A 107 -9.09 8.15 -13.25
CA ARG A 107 -9.32 8.64 -14.62
C ARG A 107 -8.06 9.29 -15.21
N HIS A 108 -7.31 10.05 -14.42
CA HIS A 108 -6.08 10.73 -14.86
C HIS A 108 -4.88 9.78 -15.05
N ARG A 109 -5.02 8.49 -14.70
CA ARG A 109 -3.92 7.51 -14.78
C ARG A 109 -2.67 7.99 -14.03
N THR A 110 -2.85 8.66 -12.90
CA THR A 110 -1.76 9.11 -12.04
C THR A 110 -0.98 7.89 -11.53
N PRO A 111 0.32 7.75 -11.82
CA PRO A 111 1.11 6.64 -11.31
C PRO A 111 1.08 6.59 -9.78
N MET A 112 0.84 5.41 -9.21
CA MET A 112 0.83 5.21 -7.76
C MET A 112 1.84 4.13 -7.36
N ILE A 113 2.83 4.50 -6.56
CA ILE A 113 3.80 3.54 -6.00
C ILE A 113 3.68 3.57 -4.49
N ILE A 114 3.29 2.45 -3.91
CA ILE A 114 3.27 2.25 -2.46
C ILE A 114 4.35 1.24 -2.12
N ILE A 115 5.23 1.58 -1.18
CA ILE A 115 6.30 0.69 -0.74
C ILE A 115 6.11 0.40 0.74
N ILE A 116 6.04 -0.89 1.11
CA ILE A 116 5.90 -1.34 2.49
C ILE A 116 7.22 -1.99 2.90
N PHE A 117 8.02 -1.19 3.61
CA PHE A 117 9.29 -1.58 4.20
C PHE A 117 9.08 -2.36 5.50
N GLY A 118 10.10 -3.03 6.02
CA GLY A 118 10.07 -3.49 7.42
C GLY A 118 10.71 -4.84 7.66
N ALA A 119 10.99 -5.12 8.93
CA ALA A 119 11.60 -6.37 9.36
C ALA A 119 10.74 -7.61 8.98
N PRO A 120 11.34 -8.80 8.88
CA PRO A 120 10.59 -10.05 8.71
C PRO A 120 9.54 -10.26 9.82
N SER A 121 8.53 -11.09 9.57
CA SER A 121 7.52 -11.50 10.58
C SER A 121 6.67 -10.39 11.22
N ILE A 122 6.62 -9.17 10.65
CA ILE A 122 5.72 -8.11 11.14
C ILE A 122 4.34 -8.09 10.45
N GLY A 123 4.06 -9.01 9.52
CA GLY A 123 2.78 -9.06 8.80
C GLY A 123 2.68 -8.17 7.55
N LYS A 124 3.81 -7.77 6.96
CA LYS A 124 3.86 -6.90 5.77
C LYS A 124 3.02 -7.43 4.60
N SER A 125 3.18 -8.69 4.21
CA SER A 125 2.45 -9.27 3.09
C SER A 125 0.94 -9.30 3.31
N LEU A 126 0.49 -9.49 4.56
CA LEU A 126 -0.93 -9.42 4.92
C LEU A 126 -1.45 -7.98 4.78
N LEU A 127 -0.71 -6.99 5.28
CA LEU A 127 -1.04 -5.58 5.12
C LEU A 127 -1.06 -5.17 3.64
N ALA A 128 -0.04 -5.57 2.87
CA ALA A 128 0.09 -5.28 1.44
C ALA A 128 -1.08 -5.86 0.63
N ASN A 129 -1.42 -7.14 0.85
CA ASN A 129 -2.52 -7.80 0.14
C ASN A 129 -3.88 -7.20 0.49
N ASN A 130 -4.14 -6.95 1.77
CA ASN A 130 -5.40 -6.33 2.19
C ASN A 130 -5.52 -4.89 1.69
N LEU A 131 -4.39 -4.15 1.64
CA LEU A 131 -4.34 -2.80 1.07
C LEU A 131 -4.56 -2.84 -0.44
N ALA A 132 -3.97 -3.79 -1.15
CA ALA A 132 -4.17 -4.00 -2.58
C ALA A 132 -5.65 -4.32 -2.90
N GLU A 133 -6.27 -5.23 -2.13
CA GLU A 133 -7.70 -5.52 -2.25
C GLU A 133 -8.53 -4.25 -2.02
N ARG A 134 -8.23 -3.50 -0.96
CA ARG A 134 -8.95 -2.28 -0.62
C ARG A 134 -8.79 -1.19 -1.67
N LEU A 135 -7.59 -1.03 -2.22
CA LEU A 135 -7.27 0.01 -3.19
C LEU A 135 -7.60 -0.36 -4.63
N ASN A 136 -7.99 -1.61 -4.89
CA ASN A 136 -8.15 -2.13 -6.26
C ASN A 136 -6.84 -2.10 -7.08
N ILE A 137 -5.72 -2.39 -6.42
CA ILE A 137 -4.41 -2.53 -7.04
C ILE A 137 -4.18 -4.03 -7.28
N SER A 138 -3.95 -4.43 -8.53
CA SER A 138 -3.69 -5.82 -8.88
C SER A 138 -2.21 -6.20 -8.84
N ASN A 139 -1.31 -5.21 -8.88
CA ASN A 139 0.13 -5.45 -8.91
C ASN A 139 0.74 -5.30 -7.51
N VAL A 140 1.04 -6.42 -6.86
CA VAL A 140 1.76 -6.50 -5.59
C VAL A 140 3.04 -7.31 -5.81
N LEU A 141 4.18 -6.66 -5.64
CA LEU A 141 5.51 -7.24 -5.82
C LEU A 141 6.15 -7.52 -4.47
N GLN A 142 6.56 -8.77 -4.26
CA GLN A 142 7.24 -9.20 -3.04
C GLN A 142 8.74 -9.31 -3.30
N THR A 143 9.54 -8.52 -2.59
CA THR A 143 11.00 -8.52 -2.73
C THR A 143 11.62 -9.87 -2.39
N ASP A 144 11.00 -10.67 -1.53
CA ASP A 144 11.42 -12.05 -1.23
C ASP A 144 11.34 -12.96 -2.48
N ILE A 145 10.36 -12.76 -3.37
CA ILE A 145 10.26 -13.49 -4.64
C ILE A 145 11.32 -13.01 -5.62
N VAL A 146 11.52 -11.69 -5.71
CA VAL A 146 12.57 -11.09 -6.55
C VAL A 146 13.93 -11.61 -6.14
N GLU A 147 14.22 -11.65 -4.84
CA GLU A 147 15.43 -12.24 -4.28
C GLU A 147 15.59 -13.69 -4.70
N MET A 148 14.55 -14.53 -4.54
CA MET A 148 14.60 -15.94 -4.92
C MET A 148 14.92 -16.13 -6.41
N VAL A 149 14.31 -15.33 -7.29
CA VAL A 149 14.56 -15.40 -8.73
C VAL A 149 15.96 -14.90 -9.08
N MET A 150 16.42 -13.80 -8.47
CA MET A 150 17.77 -13.29 -8.73
C MET A 150 18.85 -14.28 -8.25
N ARG A 151 18.65 -14.90 -7.09
CA ARG A 151 19.56 -15.94 -6.55
C ARG A 151 19.61 -17.19 -7.43
N SER A 152 18.52 -17.56 -8.10
CA SER A 152 18.53 -18.72 -8.99
C SER A 152 19.21 -18.45 -10.33
N ILE A 153 19.19 -17.20 -10.79
CA ILE A 153 19.83 -16.78 -12.05
C ILE A 153 21.33 -16.53 -11.85
N ASN A 154 21.70 -15.81 -10.79
CA ASN A 154 23.09 -15.45 -10.51
C ASN A 154 23.41 -15.58 -9.01
N PRO A 155 23.66 -16.80 -8.51
CA PRO A 155 23.92 -17.04 -7.09
C PRO A 155 25.21 -16.38 -6.61
N GLU A 156 26.22 -16.24 -7.48
CA GLU A 156 27.52 -15.70 -7.13
C GLU A 156 27.46 -14.23 -6.67
N GLN A 157 26.49 -13.46 -7.19
CA GLN A 157 26.24 -12.07 -6.75
C GLN A 157 25.78 -11.96 -5.29
N PHE A 158 25.33 -13.06 -4.68
CA PHE A 158 24.88 -13.09 -3.29
C PHE A 158 25.88 -13.73 -2.34
N ASN A 159 27.13 -13.93 -2.78
CA ASN A 159 28.22 -14.38 -1.92
C ASN A 159 28.75 -13.20 -1.12
N TYR A 160 28.48 -13.21 0.18
CA TYR A 160 28.96 -12.18 1.12
C TYR A 160 30.20 -12.70 1.86
N ASP A 161 31.12 -11.80 2.21
CA ASP A 161 32.26 -12.13 3.06
C ASP A 161 31.75 -12.63 4.43
N GLU A 162 32.21 -13.80 4.86
CA GLU A 162 31.81 -14.40 6.14
C GLU A 162 32.08 -13.47 7.33
N ASN A 163 33.12 -12.64 7.24
CA ASN A 163 33.54 -11.70 8.29
C ASN A 163 32.65 -10.44 8.40
N GLU A 164 31.81 -10.17 7.39
CA GLU A 164 30.93 -9.00 7.42
C GLU A 164 29.81 -9.16 8.45
N ASP A 165 29.48 -8.06 9.12
CA ASP A 165 28.37 -8.02 10.06
C ASP A 165 27.03 -8.22 9.35
N PHE A 166 26.05 -8.70 10.11
CA PHE A 166 24.72 -9.04 9.61
C PHE A 166 24.01 -7.88 8.90
N ILE A 167 24.14 -6.65 9.39
CA ILE A 167 23.44 -5.49 8.82
C ILE A 167 24.11 -5.04 7.52
N THR A 168 25.43 -5.10 7.44
CA THR A 168 26.17 -4.86 6.19
C THR A 168 25.75 -5.85 5.10
N LYS A 169 25.72 -7.15 5.41
CA LYS A 169 25.21 -8.19 4.49
C LYS A 169 23.78 -7.90 4.05
N PHE A 170 22.91 -7.54 4.99
CA PHE A 170 21.52 -7.19 4.71
C PHE A 170 21.40 -5.99 3.77
N LYS A 171 22.18 -4.92 3.97
CA LYS A 171 22.19 -3.74 3.11
C LYS A 171 22.64 -4.05 1.69
N LYS A 172 23.68 -4.86 1.53
CA LYS A 172 24.13 -5.33 0.20
C LYS A 172 23.04 -6.13 -0.50
N ASN A 173 22.40 -7.06 0.23
CA ASN A 173 21.27 -7.83 -0.30
C ASN A 173 20.14 -6.93 -0.80
N CYS A 174 19.74 -5.94 -0.01
CA CYS A 174 18.71 -4.97 -0.39
C CYS A 174 19.09 -4.18 -1.66
N ARG A 175 20.35 -3.74 -1.77
CA ARG A 175 20.85 -3.00 -2.95
C ARG A 175 20.77 -3.83 -4.22
N LEU A 176 21.16 -5.11 -4.15
CA LEU A 176 21.06 -6.04 -5.28
C LEU A 176 19.60 -6.27 -5.67
N ILE A 177 18.74 -6.64 -4.72
CA ILE A 177 17.34 -6.96 -4.96
C ILE A 177 16.57 -5.77 -5.53
N ARG A 178 16.91 -4.54 -5.12
CA ARG A 178 16.33 -3.30 -5.67
C ARG A 178 16.36 -3.27 -7.20
N ARG A 179 17.40 -3.81 -7.84
CA ARG A 179 17.55 -3.82 -9.30
C ARG A 179 16.45 -4.62 -9.98
N GLY A 180 16.10 -5.77 -9.43
CA GLY A 180 15.06 -6.65 -9.94
C GLY A 180 13.66 -6.03 -9.99
N VAL A 181 13.42 -4.95 -9.24
CA VAL A 181 12.13 -4.24 -9.21
C VAL A 181 12.08 -3.04 -10.19
N SER A 182 13.19 -2.69 -10.84
CA SER A 182 13.28 -1.46 -11.64
C SER A 182 12.36 -1.45 -12.85
N THR A 183 12.20 -2.59 -13.52
CA THR A 183 11.33 -2.73 -14.69
C THR A 183 9.87 -2.48 -14.34
N ASP A 184 9.40 -3.03 -13.21
CA ASP A 184 8.02 -2.83 -12.76
C ASP A 184 7.75 -1.40 -12.33
N ILE A 185 8.70 -0.76 -11.65
CA ILE A 185 8.60 0.66 -11.29
C ILE A 185 8.56 1.51 -12.56
N SER A 186 9.46 1.26 -13.52
CA SER A 186 9.50 1.99 -14.79
C SER A 186 8.16 1.90 -15.53
N LYS A 187 7.61 0.68 -15.66
CA LYS A 187 6.29 0.47 -16.27
C LYS A 187 5.17 1.18 -15.52
N CYS A 188 5.21 1.16 -14.18
CA CYS A 188 4.24 1.86 -13.35
C CYS A 188 4.20 3.36 -13.66
N LEU A 189 5.39 3.99 -13.68
CA LEU A 189 5.56 5.41 -13.97
C LEU A 189 5.16 5.75 -15.41
N SER A 190 5.53 4.94 -16.39
CA SER A 190 5.24 5.22 -17.81
C SER A 190 3.79 4.94 -18.21
N GLU A 191 3.14 3.94 -17.61
CA GLU A 191 1.79 3.49 -17.99
C GLU A 191 0.68 4.07 -17.10
N GLY A 192 1.02 4.84 -16.06
CA GLY A 192 0.02 5.41 -15.16
C GLY A 192 -0.72 4.37 -14.33
N LYS A 193 -0.01 3.31 -13.93
CA LYS A 193 -0.56 2.20 -13.15
C LYS A 193 -0.26 2.38 -11.66
N ALA A 194 -0.87 1.52 -10.85
CA ALA A 194 -0.57 1.42 -9.43
C ALA A 194 0.22 0.14 -9.14
N VAL A 195 1.22 0.22 -8.26
CA VAL A 195 1.99 -0.93 -7.77
C VAL A 195 2.24 -0.82 -6.27
N ILE A 196 2.12 -1.94 -5.58
CA ILE A 196 2.60 -2.10 -4.21
C ILE A 196 3.87 -2.93 -4.23
N ILE A 197 4.95 -2.44 -3.65
CA ILE A 197 6.20 -3.19 -3.46
C ILE A 197 6.35 -3.45 -1.97
N GLU A 198 6.54 -4.70 -1.57
CA GLU A 198 6.67 -5.07 -0.17
C GLU A 198 7.82 -6.04 0.06
N GLY A 199 8.33 -6.05 1.28
CA GLY A 199 9.16 -7.14 1.78
C GLY A 199 10.38 -6.64 2.54
N SER A 200 11.18 -7.58 3.00
CA SER A 200 12.24 -7.26 3.96
C SER A 200 13.44 -6.60 3.30
N ALA A 201 13.63 -6.82 2.00
CA ALA A 201 14.69 -6.22 1.20
C ALA A 201 14.32 -4.86 0.58
N ALA A 202 13.11 -4.35 0.83
CA ALA A 202 12.74 -3.00 0.46
C ALA A 202 13.31 -2.03 1.51
N MET A 203 14.50 -1.48 1.27
CA MET A 203 15.11 -0.49 2.16
C MET A 203 14.83 0.93 1.64
N PRO A 204 14.23 1.84 2.42
CA PRO A 204 13.83 3.18 1.96
C PRO A 204 14.92 3.93 1.20
N GLU A 205 16.17 3.83 1.67
CA GLU A 205 17.32 4.50 1.08
C GLU A 205 17.59 4.15 -0.37
N TYR A 206 17.21 2.95 -0.85
CA TYR A 206 17.41 2.55 -2.24
C TYR A 206 16.18 2.81 -3.13
N TYR A 207 15.09 3.30 -2.56
CA TYR A 207 13.84 3.54 -3.29
C TYR A 207 13.44 5.00 -3.28
N LEU A 208 13.64 5.74 -2.18
CA LEU A 208 13.03 7.04 -1.96
C LEU A 208 14.07 8.16 -1.75
N GLU A 209 13.83 9.28 -2.43
CA GLU A 209 14.47 10.57 -2.18
C GLU A 209 13.37 11.63 -2.00
N ALA A 210 13.47 12.45 -0.95
CA ALA A 210 12.53 13.55 -0.72
C ALA A 210 12.76 14.64 -1.76
N ILE A 211 11.67 15.16 -2.35
CA ILE A 211 11.73 16.26 -3.31
C ILE A 211 12.05 17.57 -2.57
N ASP A 212 11.35 17.80 -1.46
CA ASP A 212 11.59 18.93 -0.58
C ASP A 212 12.72 18.59 0.39
N LYS A 213 13.94 19.07 0.11
CA LYS A 213 15.11 18.95 0.99
C LYS A 213 15.03 19.86 2.22
N GLN A 214 13.87 19.95 2.85
CA GLN A 214 13.81 20.56 4.17
C GLN A 214 14.38 19.56 5.17
N GLU A 215 15.40 19.96 5.92
CA GLU A 215 15.89 19.17 7.04
C GLU A 215 14.71 18.92 7.98
N ILE A 216 14.24 17.67 7.99
CA ILE A 216 13.34 17.20 9.02
C ILE A 216 14.23 17.10 10.25
N GLU A 217 14.27 18.17 11.06
CA GLU A 217 14.87 18.08 12.39
C GLU A 217 14.20 16.92 13.11
N ASP A 218 15.01 15.93 13.43
CA ASP A 218 14.60 14.79 14.20
C ASP A 218 14.24 15.27 15.61
N ASP A 219 12.94 15.41 15.85
CA ASP A 219 12.42 15.77 17.15
C ASP A 219 12.83 14.70 18.16
N GLN A 220 13.63 15.09 19.14
CA GLN A 220 14.07 14.22 20.24
C GLN A 220 12.87 13.54 20.91
N THR A 221 11.71 14.20 20.94
CA THR A 221 10.45 13.65 21.44
C THR A 221 9.96 12.46 20.62
N GLN A 222 10.02 12.55 19.28
CA GLN A 222 9.63 11.47 18.37
C GLN A 222 10.57 10.27 18.54
N LEU A 223 11.88 10.54 18.65
CA LEU A 223 12.88 9.51 18.90
C LEU A 223 12.63 8.78 20.22
N GLN A 224 12.40 9.52 21.31
CA GLN A 224 12.06 8.94 22.61
C GLN A 224 10.80 8.07 22.53
N LEU A 225 9.74 8.57 21.87
CA LEU A 225 8.50 7.80 21.69
C LEU A 225 8.74 6.48 20.94
N ILE A 226 9.50 6.51 19.84
CA ILE A 226 9.83 5.31 19.06
C ILE A 226 10.63 4.33 19.91
N THR A 227 11.64 4.81 20.62
CA THR A 227 12.48 3.99 21.50
C THR A 227 11.65 3.32 22.59
N SER A 228 10.82 4.09 23.30
CA SER A 228 9.93 3.58 24.34
C SER A 228 8.88 2.60 23.78
N PHE A 229 8.35 2.82 22.58
CA PHE A 229 7.46 1.86 21.92
C PHE A 229 8.18 0.54 21.59
N ASN A 230 9.37 0.61 21.00
CA ASN A 230 10.15 -0.58 20.64
C ASN A 230 10.56 -1.40 21.87
N GLN A 231 10.90 -0.74 22.98
CA GLN A 231 11.24 -1.36 24.25
C GLN A 231 10.03 -1.89 25.03
N ASN A 232 8.81 -1.65 24.53
CA ASN A 232 7.52 -1.95 25.17
C ASN A 232 7.19 -1.12 26.42
N ASP A 233 7.89 0.00 26.66
CA ASP A 233 7.59 0.91 27.76
C ASP A 233 6.23 1.60 27.54
N ILE A 234 5.83 1.77 26.28
CA ILE A 234 4.55 2.34 25.88
C ILE A 234 3.78 1.30 25.07
N LYS A 235 2.53 1.03 25.49
CA LYS A 235 1.55 0.29 24.69
C LYS A 235 0.57 1.27 24.07
N LEU A 236 0.51 1.29 22.75
CA LEU A 236 -0.51 2.06 22.04
C LEU A 236 -1.84 1.33 22.15
N LYS A 237 -2.79 1.92 22.87
CA LYS A 237 -4.17 1.42 22.90
C LYS A 237 -4.88 1.92 21.64
N LYS A 238 -4.93 1.07 20.59
CA LYS A 238 -5.65 1.31 19.33
C LYS A 238 -5.13 2.54 18.55
N PRO A 239 -4.19 2.37 17.61
CA PRO A 239 -3.58 3.48 16.89
C PRO A 239 -4.62 4.20 16.00
N GLN A 240 -5.08 5.35 16.47
CA GLN A 240 -5.88 6.28 15.68
C GLN A 240 -4.95 7.20 14.87
N ARG A 241 -5.48 7.91 13.87
CA ARG A 241 -4.74 8.95 13.11
C ARG A 241 -3.95 9.91 14.01
N LYS A 242 -4.44 10.19 15.22
CA LYS A 242 -3.76 11.00 16.24
C LYS A 242 -2.46 10.35 16.71
N ASP A 243 -2.47 9.05 17.02
CA ASP A 243 -1.28 8.31 17.41
C ASP A 243 -0.24 8.30 16.30
N LEU A 244 -0.66 8.21 15.03
CA LEU A 244 0.27 8.32 13.90
C LEU A 244 0.88 9.70 13.72
N LEU A 245 0.18 10.76 14.12
CA LEU A 245 0.76 12.10 14.22
C LEU A 245 1.77 12.19 15.37
N LEU A 246 1.64 11.37 16.42
CA LEU A 246 2.69 11.26 17.44
C LEU A 246 3.94 10.56 16.86
N PHE A 247 3.77 9.52 16.04
CA PHE A 247 4.89 8.83 15.38
C PHE A 247 5.44 9.58 14.16
N ASN A 248 4.70 10.52 13.58
CA ASN A 248 5.09 11.26 12.40
C ASN A 248 4.70 12.73 12.53
N GLN A 249 5.68 13.62 12.45
CA GLN A 249 5.40 15.05 12.35
C GLN A 249 4.49 15.34 11.13
N GLN A 250 3.57 16.29 11.27
CA GLN A 250 2.62 16.63 10.19
C GLN A 250 3.31 17.01 8.87
N LYS A 251 4.46 17.71 8.93
CA LYS A 251 5.28 18.02 7.74
C LYS A 251 5.69 16.77 6.98
N LYS A 252 6.09 15.73 7.70
CA LYS A 252 6.52 14.44 7.14
C LYS A 252 5.40 13.70 6.41
N LEU A 253 4.17 13.82 6.92
CA LEU A 253 3.00 13.29 6.22
C LEU A 253 2.76 13.99 4.88
N ASN A 254 3.18 15.25 4.75
CA ASN A 254 3.00 16.03 3.52
C ASN A 254 4.18 15.91 2.55
N THR A 255 5.34 15.39 2.98
CA THR A 255 6.52 15.19 2.13
C THR A 255 6.19 14.42 0.85
N GLN A 256 6.72 14.93 -0.27
CA GLN A 256 6.68 14.25 -1.56
C GLN A 256 8.02 13.55 -1.81
N PHE A 257 7.94 12.35 -2.38
CA PHE A 257 9.10 11.53 -2.71
C PHE A 257 9.15 11.28 -4.20
N LYS A 258 10.37 11.13 -4.71
CA LYS A 258 10.64 10.53 -6.02
C LYS A 258 11.33 9.18 -5.84
N ILE A 259 11.15 8.30 -6.82
CA ILE A 259 11.90 7.06 -6.91
C ILE A 259 13.32 7.35 -7.36
N ILE A 260 14.29 6.77 -6.66
CA ILE A 260 15.67 6.68 -7.09
C ILE A 260 15.93 5.32 -7.74
N PHE A 261 16.71 5.31 -8.82
CA PHE A 261 17.17 4.10 -9.46
C PHE A 261 18.58 3.76 -8.99
N PRO A 262 18.86 2.47 -8.71
CA PRO A 262 20.14 2.07 -8.13
C PRO A 262 21.27 2.31 -9.13
N GLN A 263 22.25 3.11 -8.72
CA GLN A 263 23.48 3.31 -9.50
C GLN A 263 24.33 2.02 -9.50
N PRO A 264 25.17 1.82 -10.54
CA PRO A 264 26.16 0.75 -10.56
C PRO A 264 27.02 0.73 -9.30
N ASP A 265 27.50 -0.44 -8.93
CA ASP A 265 28.37 -0.63 -7.77
C ASP A 265 29.71 -1.20 -8.25
N GLU A 266 30.73 -0.33 -8.29
CA GLU A 266 32.06 -0.68 -8.81
C GLU A 266 32.74 -1.79 -8.00
N ASP A 267 32.32 -1.97 -6.74
CA ASP A 267 32.83 -3.01 -5.85
C ASP A 267 32.29 -4.42 -6.16
N PHE A 268 31.19 -4.53 -6.92
CA PHE A 268 30.48 -5.82 -7.12
C PHE A 268 30.15 -6.14 -8.58
N GLU A 269 30.48 -5.25 -9.51
CA GLU A 269 30.14 -5.38 -10.91
C GLU A 269 31.38 -5.28 -11.79
N ASP A 270 31.44 -6.12 -12.82
CA ASP A 270 32.46 -5.96 -13.86
C ASP A 270 32.17 -4.74 -14.75
N GLU A 271 33.18 -4.28 -15.49
CA GLU A 271 33.07 -3.09 -16.35
C GLU A 271 31.93 -3.21 -17.39
N GLU A 272 31.63 -4.41 -17.88
CA GLU A 272 30.56 -4.64 -18.86
C GLU A 272 29.17 -4.47 -18.21
N GLN A 273 28.99 -5.01 -17.01
CA GLN A 273 27.78 -4.87 -16.19
C GLN A 273 27.56 -3.40 -15.82
N ILE A 274 28.62 -2.71 -15.39
CA ILE A 274 28.58 -1.28 -15.06
C ILE A 274 28.12 -0.46 -16.28
N GLN A 275 28.70 -0.69 -17.46
CA GLN A 275 28.32 0.03 -18.68
C GLN A 275 26.86 -0.21 -19.07
N LYS A 276 26.38 -1.47 -19.02
CA LYS A 276 24.98 -1.81 -19.29
C LYS A 276 24.04 -1.14 -18.30
N HIS A 277 24.37 -1.16 -17.01
CA HIS A 277 23.57 -0.51 -15.97
C HIS A 277 23.58 1.01 -16.06
N PHE A 278 24.70 1.64 -16.40
CA PHE A 278 24.73 3.09 -16.63
C PHE A 278 23.79 3.51 -17.75
N LYS A 279 23.75 2.73 -18.84
CA LYS A 279 22.81 2.98 -19.94
C LYS A 279 21.36 2.89 -19.46
N LEU A 280 21.03 1.84 -18.71
CA LEU A 280 19.70 1.65 -18.15
C LEU A 280 19.32 2.79 -17.18
N CYS A 281 20.23 3.19 -16.27
CA CYS A 281 19.99 4.28 -15.32
C CYS A 281 19.70 5.60 -16.04
N LYS A 282 20.48 5.92 -17.09
CA LYS A 282 20.24 7.13 -17.91
C LYS A 282 18.86 7.15 -18.56
N ASP A 283 18.32 5.99 -18.92
CA ASP A 283 16.97 5.92 -19.50
C ASP A 283 15.88 6.00 -18.42
N LEU A 284 16.12 5.39 -17.25
CA LEU A 284 15.20 5.46 -16.11
C LEU A 284 15.14 6.86 -15.48
N ASP A 285 16.27 7.59 -15.45
CA ASP A 285 16.35 8.97 -14.93
C ASP A 285 15.58 9.99 -15.78
N LYS A 286 15.26 9.66 -17.04
CA LYS A 286 14.43 10.51 -17.92
C LYS A 286 12.93 10.37 -17.64
N ILE A 287 12.52 9.37 -16.86
CA ILE A 287 11.11 9.14 -16.57
C ILE A 287 10.59 10.28 -15.70
N ASP A 288 9.57 10.98 -16.20
CA ASP A 288 8.91 12.03 -15.43
C ASP A 288 8.15 11.43 -14.25
N GLN A 289 8.43 11.95 -13.05
CA GLN A 289 7.81 11.54 -11.80
C GLN A 289 7.01 12.69 -11.15
N SER A 290 6.92 13.85 -11.81
CA SER A 290 6.30 15.07 -11.26
C SER A 290 4.83 14.88 -10.87
N HIS A 291 4.12 14.03 -11.62
CA HIS A 291 2.72 13.68 -11.38
C HIS A 291 2.54 12.32 -10.72
N SER A 292 3.59 11.73 -10.13
CA SER A 292 3.49 10.42 -9.48
C SER A 292 3.15 10.54 -8.00
N MET A 293 2.29 9.67 -7.49
CA MET A 293 2.05 9.51 -6.06
C MET A 293 2.94 8.40 -5.50
N ILE A 294 3.96 8.77 -4.72
CA ILE A 294 4.92 7.82 -4.16
C ILE A 294 4.85 7.87 -2.63
N LEU A 295 4.59 6.71 -2.01
CA LEU A 295 4.40 6.58 -0.57
C LEU A 295 5.22 5.41 -0.03
N GLY A 296 5.99 5.68 1.03
CA GLY A 296 6.70 4.66 1.79
C GLY A 296 6.06 4.48 3.17
N PHE A 297 5.69 3.25 3.53
CA PHE A 297 5.26 2.88 4.87
C PHE A 297 6.31 1.99 5.52
N LEU A 298 6.62 2.28 6.78
CA LEU A 298 7.45 1.42 7.63
C LEU A 298 6.59 0.98 8.83
N PRO A 299 5.94 -0.19 8.73
CA PRO A 299 5.28 -0.79 9.86
C PRO A 299 6.30 -1.18 10.92
N ILE A 300 5.98 -0.94 12.18
CA ILE A 300 6.84 -1.26 13.32
C ILE A 300 6.10 -2.07 14.37
N LEU A 301 6.82 -2.95 15.05
CA LEU A 301 6.33 -3.73 16.18
C LEU A 301 7.22 -3.53 17.40
N SER A 302 6.56 -3.50 18.56
CA SER A 302 7.23 -3.60 19.85
C SER A 302 7.99 -4.93 19.95
N ARG A 303 9.03 -5.02 20.78
CA ARG A 303 9.82 -6.26 20.90
C ARG A 303 8.96 -7.46 21.33
N ASN A 304 7.97 -7.27 22.19
CA ASN A 304 7.11 -8.36 22.67
C ASN A 304 6.11 -8.80 21.59
N ASP A 305 5.53 -7.85 20.87
CA ASP A 305 4.61 -8.17 19.77
C ASP A 305 5.34 -8.85 18.61
N HIS A 306 6.60 -8.48 18.37
CA HIS A 306 7.45 -9.15 17.40
C HIS A 306 7.76 -10.58 17.83
N LEU A 307 8.11 -10.81 19.10
CA LEU A 307 8.30 -12.15 19.65
C LEU A 307 7.03 -13.00 19.48
N TYR A 308 5.87 -12.45 19.85
CA TYR A 308 4.58 -13.11 19.67
C TYR A 308 4.35 -13.54 18.22
N ASN A 309 4.63 -12.66 17.24
CA ASN A 309 4.49 -13.01 15.83
C ASN A 309 5.46 -14.10 15.38
N ILE A 310 6.70 -14.10 15.89
CA ILE A 310 7.70 -15.14 15.58
C ILE A 310 7.23 -16.51 16.11
N GLU A 311 6.79 -16.56 17.37
CA GLU A 311 6.32 -17.78 18.03
C GLU A 311 5.07 -18.37 17.38
N ASN A 312 4.17 -17.49 16.90
CA ASN A 312 2.88 -17.88 16.32
C ASN A 312 2.89 -17.90 14.79
N ASN A 313 4.06 -17.80 14.14
CA ASN A 313 4.15 -17.82 12.69
C ASN A 313 3.84 -19.22 12.12
N MET A 314 2.64 -19.39 11.59
CA MET A 314 2.18 -20.66 11.00
C MET A 314 2.90 -21.03 9.69
N SER A 315 3.46 -20.06 8.97
CA SER A 315 4.05 -20.26 7.64
C SER A 315 5.52 -20.67 7.67
N LYS A 316 6.28 -20.20 8.66
CA LYS A 316 7.71 -20.50 8.85
C LYS A 316 7.95 -20.77 10.34
N LYS A 317 7.83 -22.04 10.75
CA LYS A 317 8.13 -22.43 12.13
C LYS A 317 9.62 -22.30 12.40
N ILE A 318 9.97 -21.40 13.30
CA ILE A 318 11.34 -21.22 13.77
C ILE A 318 11.56 -22.17 14.97
N PRO A 319 12.66 -22.96 14.99
CA PRO A 319 13.03 -23.77 16.15
C PRO A 319 13.13 -22.93 17.42
N LYS A 320 12.62 -23.45 18.57
CA LYS A 320 12.51 -22.68 19.82
C LYS A 320 13.83 -22.11 20.30
N ASP A 321 14.91 -22.85 20.11
CA ASP A 321 16.30 -22.49 20.41
C ASP A 321 16.83 -21.32 19.57
N LEU A 322 16.26 -21.07 18.39
CA LEU A 322 16.68 -19.98 17.49
C LEU A 322 15.78 -18.75 17.56
N ILE A 323 14.69 -18.78 18.34
CA ILE A 323 13.70 -17.68 18.40
C ILE A 323 14.35 -16.38 18.88
N GLU A 324 15.15 -16.43 19.93
CA GLU A 324 15.78 -15.24 20.50
C GLU A 324 16.81 -14.63 19.53
N GLU A 325 17.61 -15.48 18.87
CA GLU A 325 18.57 -15.04 17.84
C GLU A 325 17.84 -14.36 16.68
N LYS A 326 16.75 -14.96 16.18
CA LYS A 326 15.95 -14.40 15.08
C LYS A 326 15.25 -13.11 15.48
N LEU A 327 14.71 -13.03 16.70
CA LEU A 327 14.15 -11.81 17.24
C LEU A 327 15.19 -10.68 17.26
N ASN A 328 16.41 -10.97 17.70
CA ASN A 328 17.49 -9.98 17.72
C ASN A 328 17.86 -9.55 16.29
N GLN A 329 17.99 -10.48 15.34
CA GLN A 329 18.22 -10.16 13.93
C GLN A 329 17.12 -9.27 13.34
N PHE A 330 15.85 -9.61 13.56
CA PHE A 330 14.73 -8.85 13.01
C PHE A 330 14.59 -7.46 13.68
N GLN A 331 14.87 -7.35 14.98
CA GLN A 331 14.92 -6.08 15.69
C GLN A 331 16.09 -5.21 15.20
N SER A 332 17.25 -5.79 14.92
CA SER A 332 18.38 -5.07 14.31
C SER A 332 18.02 -4.52 12.92
N ILE A 333 17.28 -5.28 12.09
CA ILE A 333 16.74 -4.78 10.81
C ILE A 333 15.77 -3.61 11.06
N GLN A 334 14.82 -3.76 11.99
CA GLN A 334 13.85 -2.69 12.30
C GLN A 334 14.57 -1.41 12.75
N ASN A 335 15.57 -1.54 13.62
CA ASN A 335 16.38 -0.41 14.09
C ASN A 335 17.16 0.26 12.96
N GLU A 336 17.70 -0.51 12.02
CA GLU A 336 18.37 0.05 10.84
C GLU A 336 17.40 0.82 9.95
N LEU A 337 16.21 0.27 9.69
CA LEU A 337 15.17 0.94 8.90
C LEU A 337 14.65 2.22 9.59
N LEU A 338 14.59 2.24 10.92
CA LEU A 338 14.21 3.42 11.71
C LEU A 338 15.21 4.58 11.60
N LYS A 339 16.48 4.31 11.30
CA LYS A 339 17.46 5.37 10.98
C LYS A 339 17.06 6.14 9.72
N GLN A 340 16.37 5.48 8.79
CA GLN A 340 15.88 6.07 7.54
C GLN A 340 14.43 6.56 7.62
N ARG A 341 13.89 6.74 8.83
CA ARG A 341 12.48 7.11 9.04
C ARG A 341 12.09 8.41 8.34
N SER A 342 13.00 9.34 8.07
CA SER A 342 12.70 10.57 7.31
C SER A 342 12.15 10.28 5.91
N LYS A 343 12.45 9.10 5.35
CA LYS A 343 12.02 8.66 4.02
C LYS A 343 10.69 7.89 3.99
N CYS A 344 10.04 7.66 5.13
CA CYS A 344 8.85 6.81 5.20
C CYS A 344 7.90 7.17 6.34
N ILE A 345 6.62 6.86 6.18
CA ILE A 345 5.61 7.03 7.20
C ILE A 345 5.69 5.85 8.18
N LEU A 346 5.94 6.13 9.45
CA LEU A 346 5.96 5.12 10.51
C LEU A 346 4.55 4.67 10.84
N LEU A 347 4.33 3.36 10.93
CA LEU A 347 3.02 2.76 11.14
C LEU A 347 3.11 1.72 12.28
N PRO A 348 2.86 2.08 13.55
CA PRO A 348 2.81 1.09 14.61
C PRO A 348 1.66 0.10 14.37
N ILE A 349 1.99 -1.18 14.31
CA ILE A 349 1.00 -2.22 14.02
C ILE A 349 0.25 -2.57 15.31
N ASN A 350 -1.08 -2.59 15.23
CA ASN A 350 -1.93 -3.13 16.28
C ASN A 350 -2.27 -4.59 15.99
N LEU A 351 -1.57 -5.53 16.65
CA LEU A 351 -1.83 -6.96 16.48
C LEU A 351 -3.24 -7.38 16.90
N HIS A 352 -3.89 -6.64 17.82
CA HIS A 352 -5.26 -6.92 18.23
C HIS A 352 -6.30 -6.42 17.23
N ASN A 353 -5.94 -5.52 16.33
CA ASN A 353 -6.84 -4.95 15.34
C ASN A 353 -6.08 -4.48 14.09
N LEU A 354 -5.72 -5.42 13.21
CA LEU A 354 -5.05 -5.11 11.95
C LEU A 354 -5.89 -4.23 11.02
N GLU A 355 -7.22 -4.31 11.13
CA GLU A 355 -8.15 -3.51 10.31
C GLU A 355 -7.97 -2.00 10.57
N GLU A 356 -7.67 -1.61 11.81
CA GLU A 356 -7.38 -0.22 12.18
C GLU A 356 -6.06 0.29 11.57
N THR A 357 -5.04 -0.58 11.54
CA THR A 357 -3.77 -0.27 10.89
C THR A 357 -3.99 -0.05 9.38
N LEU A 358 -4.80 -0.91 8.77
CA LEU A 358 -5.18 -0.80 7.36
C LEU A 358 -6.06 0.41 7.06
N ASP A 359 -6.95 0.77 7.99
CA ASP A 359 -7.76 1.99 7.91
C ASP A 359 -6.86 3.22 7.94
N THR A 360 -5.87 3.27 8.81
CA THR A 360 -4.88 4.34 8.82
C THR A 360 -4.19 4.49 7.46
N MET A 361 -3.64 3.40 6.91
CA MET A 361 -2.92 3.46 5.64
C MET A 361 -3.82 4.00 4.53
N HIS A 362 -5.07 3.51 4.49
CA HIS A 362 -6.04 3.96 3.50
C HIS A 362 -6.40 5.45 3.67
N ASP A 363 -6.56 5.97 4.90
CA ASP A 363 -6.85 7.40 5.12
C ASP A 363 -5.70 8.30 4.69
N ILE A 364 -4.46 7.86 4.90
CA ILE A 364 -3.27 8.58 4.46
C ILE A 364 -3.23 8.65 2.93
N ILE A 365 -3.53 7.54 2.26
CA ILE A 365 -3.56 7.48 0.80
C ILE A 365 -4.67 8.38 0.25
N LEU A 366 -5.88 8.34 0.82
CA LEU A 366 -6.96 9.24 0.42
C LEU A 366 -6.60 10.71 0.63
N GLN A 367 -5.91 11.05 1.73
CA GLN A 367 -5.41 12.41 1.96
C GLN A 367 -4.41 12.82 0.88
N LYS A 368 -3.49 11.93 0.51
CA LYS A 368 -2.48 12.21 -0.53
C LYS A 368 -3.10 12.39 -1.91
N ILE A 369 -4.13 11.61 -2.22
CA ILE A 369 -4.90 11.80 -3.45
C ILE A 369 -5.58 13.18 -3.44
N LEU A 370 -6.13 13.61 -2.29
CA LEU A 370 -6.74 14.93 -2.15
C LEU A 370 -5.72 16.04 -2.42
N ASP A 371 -4.56 15.96 -1.77
CA ASP A 371 -3.51 16.98 -1.85
C ASP A 371 -2.91 17.12 -3.27
N GLN A 372 -3.00 16.10 -4.12
CA GLN A 372 -2.61 16.16 -5.53
C GLN A 372 -3.70 16.74 -6.45
N SER A 373 -4.96 16.75 -5.99
CA SER A 373 -6.11 17.26 -6.75
C SER A 373 -6.37 18.76 -6.55
N THR A 374 -5.73 19.34 -5.53
CA THR A 374 -5.69 20.78 -5.21
C THR A 374 -4.43 21.41 -5.74
#